data_AF-A0A2V9WAP1-F1
#
_entry.id   AF-A0A2V9WAP1-F1
#
_cell.length_a   1.000
_cell.length_b   1.000
_cell.length_c   1.000
_cell.angle_alpha   90.00
_cell.angle_beta   90.00
_cell.angle_gamma   90.00
#
_symmetry.space_group_name_H-M   'P 1'
#
loop_
_entity.id
_entity.type
_entity.pdbx_description
1 polymer ?
#
loop_
_entity_poly.entity_id
_entity_poly.type
_entity_poly.pdbx_seq_one_letter_code
_entity_poly.pdbx_strand_id
1 'polypeptide(L)' 'MAAITEQDVLSALRSCYDPEIPVNIVDLGLIYKVDFVPAPADDSQNSNEPKQDVTVEMTLTAQGCPEH' A
#
# COMPACT_ATOMS: atom_id res chain seq x y z
N MET A 1 6.61 1.38 -20.02
CA MET A 1 5.92 1.58 -18.74
C MET A 1 5.97 0.27 -18.00
N ALA A 2 6.76 0.19 -16.93
CA ALA A 2 6.80 -1.01 -16.09
C ALA A 2 5.61 -0.95 -15.14
N ALA A 3 4.84 -2.04 -15.04
CA ALA A 3 3.79 -2.14 -14.04
C ALA A 3 4.42 -2.14 -12.63
N ILE A 4 3.74 -1.50 -11.68
CA ILE A 4 4.12 -1.53 -10.27
C ILE A 4 4.00 -2.98 -9.79
N THR A 5 5.01 -3.46 -9.08
CA THR A 5 5.07 -4.82 -8.54
C THR A 5 4.87 -4.82 -7.03
N GLU A 6 4.58 -5.99 -6.46
CA GLU A 6 4.50 -6.18 -5.01
C GLU A 6 5.75 -5.67 -4.28
N GLN A 7 6.94 -5.93 -4.82
CA GLN A 7 8.19 -5.51 -4.21
C GLN A 7 8.33 -3.98 -4.15
N ASP A 8 7.82 -3.28 -5.16
CA ASP A 8 7.82 -1.81 -5.21
C ASP A 8 6.92 -1.24 -4.11
N VAL A 9 5.71 -1.80 -3.96
CA VAL A 9 4.76 -1.44 -2.90
C VAL A 9 5.32 -1.74 -1.51
N LEU A 10 5.86 -2.95 -1.30
CA LEU A 10 6.47 -3.33 -0.02
C LEU A 10 7.67 -2.44 0.32
N SER A 11 8.48 -2.08 -0.67
CA SER A 11 9.59 -1.15 -0.47
C SER A 11 9.12 0.23 -0.04
N ALA A 12 8.03 0.74 -0.62
CA ALA A 12 7.42 1.99 -0.20
C ALA A 12 6.87 1.90 1.23
N LEU A 13 6.13 0.83 1.55
CA LEU A 13 5.53 0.58 2.86
C LEU A 13 6.57 0.35 3.98
N ARG A 14 7.79 -0.09 3.64
CA ARG A 14 8.92 -0.17 4.60
C ARG A 14 9.32 1.18 5.21
N SER A 15 8.95 2.29 4.58
CA SER A 15 9.17 3.63 5.14
C SER A 15 8.11 4.00 6.19
N CYS A 16 7.04 3.22 6.32
CA CYS A 16 6.03 3.37 7.35
C CYS A 16 6.42 2.55 8.59
N TYR A 17 6.68 3.27 9.68
CA TYR A 17 7.04 2.70 10.98
C TYR A 17 5.82 2.69 11.88
N ASP A 18 5.71 1.64 12.69
CA ASP A 18 4.73 1.59 13.76
C ASP A 18 5.12 2.63 14.85
N PRO A 19 4.19 3.46 15.32
CA PRO A 19 4.50 4.50 16.30
C PRO A 19 4.77 3.93 17.71
N GLU A 20 4.27 2.74 18.02
CA GLU A 20 4.47 2.08 19.32
C GLU A 20 5.71 1.19 19.31
N ILE A 21 5.95 0.49 18.20
CA ILE A 21 7.11 -0.38 18.00
C ILE A 21 8.00 0.26 16.92
N PRO A 22 9.26 0.64 17.21
CA PRO A 22 10.14 1.33 16.26
C PRO A 22 10.70 0.39 15.17
N VAL A 23 9.81 -0.32 14.48
CA VAL A 23 10.04 -1.28 13.40
C VAL A 23 9.00 -1.01 12.31
N ASN A 24 9.35 -1.29 11.05
CA ASN A 24 8.41 -1.05 9.95
C ASN A 24 7.32 -2.12 9.84
N ILE A 25 6.18 -1.75 9.29
CA ILE A 25 4.99 -2.61 9.17
C ILE A 25 5.19 -3.85 8.29
N VAL A 26 6.18 -3.81 7.39
CA VAL A 26 6.52 -4.93 6.49
C VAL A 26 7.32 -6.00 7.23
N ASP A 27 8.35 -5.59 7.97
CA ASP A 27 9.22 -6.47 8.76
C ASP A 27 8.49 -7.01 10.00
N LEU A 28 7.49 -6.29 10.51
CA LEU A 28 6.55 -6.79 11.52
C LEU A 28 5.57 -7.84 10.96
N GLY A 29 5.46 -7.98 9.63
CA GLY A 29 4.54 -8.92 9.00
C GLY A 29 3.06 -8.52 9.12
N LEU A 30 2.77 -7.21 9.21
CA LEU A 30 1.39 -6.70 9.33
C LEU A 30 0.67 -6.63 7.98
N ILE A 31 1.41 -6.76 6.88
CA ILE A 31 0.86 -6.79 5.53
C ILE A 31 0.48 -8.23 5.20
N TYR A 32 -0.81 -8.48 4.98
CA TYR A 32 -1.33 -9.81 4.65
C TYR A 32 -1.36 -10.07 3.16
N LYS A 33 -1.76 -9.05 2.37
CA LYS A 33 -1.94 -9.21 0.93
C LYS A 33 -1.79 -7.88 0.20
N VAL A 34 -1.25 -7.93 -1.01
CA VAL A 34 -1.23 -6.82 -1.96
C VAL A 34 -1.85 -7.30 -3.26
N ASP A 35 -2.97 -6.71 -3.64
CA ASP A 35 -3.68 -6.99 -4.89
C ASP A 35 -3.51 -5.83 -5.87
N PHE A 36 -3.32 -6.18 -7.14
CA PHE A 36 -3.13 -5.25 -8.25
C PHE A 36 -4.26 -5.40 -9.24
N VAL A 37 -5.01 -4.33 -9.46
CA VAL A 37 -6.09 -4.31 -10.46
C VAL A 37 -5.87 -3.16 -11.44
N PRO A 38 -6.19 -3.35 -12.73
CA PRO A 38 -6.18 -2.25 -13.67
C PRO A 38 -7.20 -1.22 -13.21
N ALA A 39 -6.75 0.02 -13.02
CA ALA A 39 -7.66 1.09 -12.65
C ALA A 39 -8.59 1.37 -13.85
N PRO A 40 -9.86 1.70 -13.61
CA PRO A 40 -10.77 2.07 -14.68
C PRO A 40 -10.18 3.24 -15.47
N ALA A 41 -10.43 3.23 -16.79
CA ALA A 41 -10.11 4.37 -17.63
C ALA A 41 -10.97 5.55 -17.15
N ASP A 42 -10.35 6.43 -16.37
CA ASP A 42 -10.99 7.66 -15.92
C ASP A 42 -11.23 8.57 -17.14
N ASP A 43 -12.45 9.07 -17.31
CA ASP A 43 -12.85 9.93 -18.43
C ASP A 43 -12.12 11.29 -18.42
N SER A 44 -11.34 11.58 -17.36
CA SER A 44 -10.40 12.69 -17.34
C SER A 44 -9.28 12.46 -18.36
N GLN A 45 -9.50 12.99 -19.56
CA GLN A 45 -8.62 12.97 -20.74
C GLN A 45 -7.22 13.62 -20.57
N ASN A 46 -6.71 13.74 -19.34
CA ASN A 46 -5.38 14.24 -19.04
C ASN A 46 -4.54 13.11 -18.41
N SER A 47 -4.31 12.03 -19.15
CA SER A 47 -3.12 11.17 -19.05
C SER A 47 -3.38 9.88 -19.82
N ASN A 48 -2.71 9.71 -20.96
CA ASN A 48 -2.70 8.46 -21.75
C ASN A 48 -1.82 7.38 -21.08
N GLU A 49 -1.82 7.30 -19.76
CA GLU A 49 -1.00 6.37 -19.00
C GLU A 49 -1.88 5.28 -18.37
N PRO A 50 -1.49 4.01 -18.49
CA PRO A 50 -2.19 2.92 -17.80
C PRO A 50 -2.09 3.15 -16.30
N LYS A 51 -3.24 3.36 -15.66
CA LYS A 51 -3.35 3.46 -14.20
C LYS A 51 -3.54 2.08 -13.59
N GLN A 52 -2.98 1.87 -12.40
CA GLN A 52 -3.11 0.63 -11.64
C GLN A 52 -3.58 0.98 -10.24
N ASP A 53 -4.67 0.35 -9.80
CA ASP A 53 -5.14 0.43 -8.43
C ASP A 53 -4.47 -0.68 -7.61
N VAL A 54 -4.01 -0.32 -6.43
CA VAL A 54 -3.32 -1.22 -5.49
C VAL A 54 -4.14 -1.30 -4.22
N THR A 55 -4.57 -2.50 -3.85
CA THR A 55 -5.27 -2.76 -2.59
C THR A 55 -4.36 -3.50 -1.64
N VAL A 56 -4.19 -2.98 -0.42
CA VAL A 56 -3.34 -3.58 0.60
C VAL A 56 -4.21 -4.00 1.78
N GLU A 57 -4.22 -5.30 2.08
CA GLU A 57 -4.83 -5.84 3.28
C GLU A 57 -3.78 -5.92 4.39
N MET A 58 -4.05 -5.26 5.51
CA MET A 58 -3.14 -5.17 6.64
C MET A 58 -3.87 -5.18 7.99
N THR A 59 -3.11 -5.43 9.06
CA THR A 59 -3.60 -5.35 10.44
C THR A 59 -2.83 -4.30 11.25
N LEU A 60 -3.40 -3.92 12.39
CA LEU A 60 -2.74 -3.05 13.36
C LEU A 60 -2.22 -3.90 14.53
N THR A 61 -1.05 -3.54 15.05
CA THR A 61 -0.45 -4.10 16.26
C THR A 61 -1.27 -3.79 17.51
N ALA A 62 -2.03 -2.68 17.48
CA ALA A 62 -2.92 -2.23 18.54
C ALA A 62 -4.40 -2.27 18.12
N GLN A 63 -5.25 -2.70 19.05
CA GLN A 63 -6.71 -2.59 18.93
C GLN A 63 -7.13 -1.17 19.35
N GLY A 64 -7.03 -0.19 18.45
CA GLY A 64 -7.47 1.16 18.76
C GLY A 64 -7.24 2.16 17.63
N CYS A 65 -8.33 2.72 17.11
CA CYS A 65 -8.30 3.93 16.29
C CYS A 65 -7.49 5.04 16.99
N PRO A 66 -6.74 5.87 16.25
CA PRO A 66 -6.16 7.08 16.82
C PRO A 66 -7.28 8.09 17.05
N GLU A 67 -7.88 8.09 18.24
CA GLU A 67 -8.67 9.21 18.74
C GLU A 67 -7.77 10.13 19.57
N HIS A 68 -7.02 11.00 18.87
CA HIS A 68 -6.70 12.34 19.36
C HIS A 68 -6.29 13.29 18.22
#